data_AF-A0A1B7W6S4-F1
#
_entry.id   AF-A0A1B7W6S4-F1
#
_cell.length_a   1.000
_cell.length_b   1.000
_cell.length_c   1.000
_cell.angle_alpha   90.00
_cell.angle_beta   90.00
_cell.angle_gamma   90.00
#
_symmetry.space_group_name_H-M   'P 1'
#
loop_
_entity.id
_entity.type
_entity.pdbx_description
1 polymer ?
#
loop_
_entity_poly.entity_id
_entity_poly.type
_entity_poly.pdbx_seq_one_letter_code
_entity_poly.pdbx_strand_id
1 'polypeptide(L)'
;EELGDMLWYISNIASKFNLDLQEIAEDNLRKCNDRWGWRDSTETDNKNTSYIFDNEFPEHESLPRQFEVEITEVSQDNSVKMKAFINKEQIGNDLTDNSYKSDGYRFHDIFHFSYAAVLGWSVVTRSILKRKRKSHHLIDEVEDGGRAVAIEEGISALVFSYAKDHDFLEGVSTLDYQLLKTIKNMTSHLEVSQCSLGDWERAILMGYDVWRQVEKNRGGTVLIDIDAGLITYQI
;
A
#
# COMPACT_ATOMS: atom_id res chain seq x y z
N GLU A 1 -7.02 -33.25 26.03
CA GLU A 1 -6.49 -34.55 25.58
C GLU A 1 -6.15 -34.47 24.09
N GLU A 2 -7.13 -34.32 23.21
CA GLU A 2 -6.96 -34.23 21.74
C GLU A 2 -5.89 -33.24 21.22
N LEU A 3 -5.82 -32.01 21.77
CA LEU A 3 -4.78 -31.04 21.37
C LEU A 3 -3.37 -31.49 21.76
N GLY A 4 -3.24 -32.17 22.90
CA GLY A 4 -1.97 -32.74 23.35
C GLY A 4 -1.53 -33.89 22.44
N ASP A 5 -2.47 -34.72 22.01
CA ASP A 5 -2.21 -35.82 21.08
C ASP A 5 -1.77 -35.30 19.71
N MET A 6 -2.44 -34.26 19.18
CA MET A 6 -2.00 -33.62 17.94
C MET A 6 -0.59 -33.03 18.03
N LEU A 7 -0.27 -32.34 19.14
CA LEU A 7 1.09 -31.84 19.38
C LEU A 7 2.12 -32.98 19.45
N TRP A 8 1.76 -34.09 20.09
CA TRP A 8 2.59 -35.29 20.12
C TRP A 8 2.80 -35.88 18.72
N TYR A 9 1.77 -35.98 17.88
CA TYR A 9 1.91 -36.45 16.49
C TYR A 9 2.79 -35.52 15.66
N ILE A 10 2.62 -34.19 15.77
CA ILE A 10 3.46 -33.20 15.07
C ILE A 10 4.93 -33.33 15.51
N SER A 11 5.17 -33.48 16.81
CA SER A 11 6.52 -33.67 17.38
C SER A 11 7.21 -34.93 16.84
N ASN A 12 6.46 -36.03 16.75
CA ASN A 12 6.97 -37.28 16.16
C ASN A 12 7.29 -37.12 14.67
N ILE A 13 6.43 -36.44 13.91
CA ILE A 13 6.66 -36.19 12.49
C ILE A 13 7.91 -35.32 12.30
N ALA A 14 8.04 -34.20 13.02
CA ALA A 14 9.22 -33.32 12.97
C ALA A 14 10.51 -34.12 13.25
N SER A 15 10.50 -34.92 14.31
CA SER A 15 11.64 -35.78 14.68
C SER A 15 11.98 -36.79 13.57
N LYS A 16 10.98 -37.42 12.95
CA LYS A 16 11.17 -38.40 11.87
C LYS A 16 11.80 -37.80 10.61
N PHE A 17 11.57 -36.51 10.35
CA PHE A 17 12.14 -35.77 9.23
C PHE A 17 13.38 -34.95 9.61
N ASN A 18 13.93 -35.13 10.82
CA ASN A 18 15.06 -34.36 11.36
C ASN A 18 14.82 -32.83 11.33
N LEU A 19 13.59 -32.40 11.60
CA LEU A 19 13.23 -30.99 11.73
C LEU A 19 13.14 -30.63 13.21
N ASP A 20 13.62 -29.45 13.58
CA ASP A 20 13.45 -28.91 14.93
C ASP A 20 12.05 -28.30 15.07
N LEU A 21 11.27 -28.84 16.01
CA LEU A 21 9.91 -28.34 16.26
C LEU A 21 9.93 -26.91 16.81
N GLN A 22 10.95 -26.54 17.58
CA GLN A 22 11.07 -25.17 18.08
C GLN A 22 11.30 -24.20 16.92
N GLU A 23 12.20 -24.52 15.99
CA GLU A 23 12.44 -23.72 14.80
C GLU A 23 11.17 -23.57 13.95
N ILE A 24 10.42 -24.66 13.73
CA ILE A 24 9.12 -24.63 13.02
C ILE A 24 8.14 -23.68 13.71
N ALA A 25 8.04 -23.75 15.04
CA ALA A 25 7.13 -22.92 15.82
C ALA A 25 7.53 -21.43 15.74
N GLU A 26 8.81 -21.12 15.89
CA GLU A 26 9.35 -19.76 15.77
C GLU A 26 9.12 -19.17 14.36
N ASP A 27 9.34 -19.97 13.32
CA ASP A 27 9.04 -19.60 11.93
C ASP A 27 7.55 -19.34 11.70
N ASN A 28 6.69 -20.17 12.29
CA ASN A 28 5.25 -19.98 12.18
C ASN A 28 4.80 -18.71 12.90
N LEU A 29 5.33 -18.44 14.10
CA LEU A 29 5.07 -17.19 14.82
C LEU A 29 5.50 -15.96 14.02
N ARG A 30 6.69 -15.99 13.39
CA ARG A 30 7.12 -14.92 12.49
C ARG A 30 6.16 -14.71 11.31
N LYS A 31 5.73 -15.79 10.65
CA LYS A 31 4.76 -15.72 9.53
C LYS A 31 3.40 -15.20 9.96
N CYS A 32 2.92 -15.63 11.13
CA CYS A 32 1.65 -15.15 11.68
C CYS A 32 1.75 -13.66 12.04
N ASN A 33 2.85 -13.23 12.66
CA ASN A 33 3.05 -11.82 12.99
C ASN A 33 3.18 -10.94 11.72
N ASP A 34 3.93 -11.38 10.71
CA ASP A 34 4.06 -10.68 9.43
C ASP A 34 2.71 -10.54 8.69
N ARG A 35 1.80 -11.50 8.87
CA ARG A 35 0.49 -11.45 8.25
C ARG A 35 -0.56 -10.69 9.05
N TRP A 36 -0.60 -10.89 10.36
CA TRP A 36 -1.72 -10.50 11.22
C TRP A 36 -1.36 -9.48 12.30
N GLY A 37 -0.07 -9.19 12.51
CA GLY A 37 0.40 -8.37 13.63
C GLY A 37 -0.16 -6.94 13.64
N TRP A 38 -0.56 -6.40 12.48
CA TRP A 38 -1.20 -5.09 12.38
C TRP A 38 -2.63 -5.06 12.96
N ARG A 39 -3.31 -6.21 13.10
CA ARG A 39 -4.67 -6.27 13.64
C ARG A 39 -4.70 -6.36 15.17
N ASP A 40 -3.62 -6.86 15.74
CA ASP A 40 -3.46 -7.03 17.19
C ASP A 40 -3.01 -5.72 17.88
N SER A 41 -2.70 -4.65 17.12
CA SER A 41 -2.46 -3.31 17.67
C SER A 41 -3.77 -2.73 18.18
N THR A 42 -4.14 -3.08 19.41
CA THR A 42 -5.17 -2.36 20.17
C THR A 42 -4.77 -0.89 20.31
N GLU A 43 -5.75 0.03 20.34
CA GLU A 43 -5.57 1.49 20.43
C GLU A 43 -4.62 1.98 21.55
N THR A 44 -4.28 1.12 22.51
CA THR A 44 -3.39 1.41 23.64
C THR A 44 -1.90 1.13 23.38
N ASP A 45 -1.54 0.33 22.39
CA ASP A 45 -0.15 0.13 21.97
C ASP A 45 0.10 0.90 20.67
N ASN A 46 0.44 2.18 20.82
CA ASN A 46 0.86 3.12 19.76
C ASN A 46 2.19 2.71 19.07
N LYS A 47 2.26 1.47 18.60
CA LYS A 47 3.21 1.04 17.58
C LYS A 47 2.45 0.79 16.28
N ASN A 48 1.76 1.81 15.77
CA ASN A 48 1.71 1.93 14.32
C ASN A 48 3.19 1.98 13.90
N THR A 49 3.67 0.93 13.23
CA THR A 49 5.02 0.91 12.68
C THR A 49 5.01 1.94 11.54
N SER A 50 5.20 3.21 11.89
CA SER A 50 5.36 4.26 10.89
C SER A 50 6.73 4.05 10.25
N TYR A 51 6.70 3.53 9.04
CA TYR A 51 7.88 3.38 8.21
C TYR A 51 8.27 4.77 7.73
N ILE A 52 9.45 5.25 8.13
CA ILE A 52 9.94 6.56 7.68
C ILE A 52 11.29 6.37 6.98
N PHE A 53 11.23 6.24 5.65
CA PHE A 53 12.41 6.00 4.81
C PHE A 53 13.19 7.27 4.41
N ASP A 54 12.71 8.44 4.82
CA ASP A 54 13.28 9.73 4.44
C ASP A 54 13.61 10.66 5.61
N ASN A 55 13.66 10.16 6.85
CA ASN A 55 13.90 10.99 8.04
C ASN A 55 15.24 11.76 8.00
N GLU A 56 16.23 11.22 7.29
CA GLU A 56 17.57 11.81 7.16
C GLU A 56 17.71 12.77 5.95
N PHE A 57 16.66 12.91 5.15
CA PHE A 57 16.66 13.74 3.95
C PHE A 57 16.16 15.15 4.25
N PRO A 58 16.58 16.16 3.45
CA PRO A 58 16.06 17.50 3.59
C PRO A 58 14.55 17.54 3.28
N GLU A 59 13.86 18.56 3.79
CA GLU A 59 12.39 18.72 3.64
C GLU A 59 11.93 18.65 2.17
N HIS A 60 12.75 19.14 1.24
CA HIS A 60 12.40 19.13 -0.18
C HIS A 60 12.51 17.75 -0.87
N GLU A 61 13.11 16.77 -0.20
CA GLU A 61 13.23 15.37 -0.63
C GLU A 61 12.49 14.41 0.32
N SER A 62 11.84 14.95 1.35
CA SER A 62 10.97 14.21 2.25
C SER A 62 9.52 14.34 1.80
N LEU A 63 8.73 13.28 1.95
CA LEU A 63 7.28 13.38 1.81
C LEU A 63 6.72 14.25 2.95
N PRO A 64 5.74 15.13 2.68
CA PRO A 64 5.02 15.81 3.75
C PRO A 64 4.36 14.78 4.67
N ARG A 65 4.52 14.93 5.99
CA ARG A 65 3.94 13.99 6.97
C ARG A 65 2.42 13.97 6.91
N GLN A 66 1.83 15.12 6.62
CA GLN A 66 0.39 15.29 6.41
C GLN A 66 0.17 16.18 5.19
N PHE A 67 -0.76 15.80 4.33
CA PHE A 67 -1.17 16.61 3.20
C PHE A 67 -2.59 16.25 2.72
N GLU A 68 -3.21 17.22 2.06
CA GLU A 68 -4.55 17.11 1.49
C GLU A 68 -4.46 17.14 -0.03
N VAL A 69 -5.14 16.21 -0.69
CA VAL A 69 -5.28 16.15 -2.14
C VAL A 69 -6.74 16.37 -2.52
N GLU A 70 -7.02 17.48 -3.20
CA GLU A 70 -8.32 17.73 -3.81
C GLU A 70 -8.38 17.01 -5.17
N ILE A 71 -9.36 16.13 -5.34
CA ILE A 71 -9.59 15.38 -6.58
C ILE A 71 -10.84 15.93 -7.26
N THR A 72 -10.72 16.22 -8.55
CA THR A 72 -11.84 16.73 -9.36
C THR A 72 -11.97 15.97 -10.67
N GLU A 73 -13.21 15.67 -11.07
CA GLU A 73 -13.53 15.14 -12.39
C GLU A 73 -13.89 16.30 -13.34
N VAL A 74 -13.18 16.39 -14.47
CA VAL A 74 -13.41 17.37 -15.53
C VAL A 74 -13.80 16.65 -16.81
N SER A 75 -14.98 16.96 -17.33
CA SER A 75 -15.43 16.47 -18.64
C SER A 75 -15.07 17.48 -19.74
N GLN A 76 -14.20 17.09 -20.67
CA GLN A 76 -13.80 17.92 -21.82
C GLN A 76 -13.67 17.06 -23.08
N ASP A 77 -14.19 17.54 -24.22
CA ASP A 77 -14.02 16.92 -25.53
C ASP A 77 -14.37 15.42 -25.59
N ASN A 78 -15.50 15.04 -24.99
CA ASN A 78 -15.97 13.65 -24.87
C ASN A 78 -15.04 12.71 -24.06
N SER A 79 -14.08 13.28 -23.32
CA SER A 79 -13.19 12.58 -22.41
C SER A 79 -13.43 13.04 -20.98
N VAL A 80 -13.47 12.09 -20.05
CA VAL A 80 -13.56 12.36 -18.62
C VAL A 80 -12.16 12.22 -18.04
N LYS A 81 -11.69 13.28 -17.39
CA LYS A 81 -10.36 13.37 -16.80
C LYS A 81 -10.46 13.60 -15.30
N MET A 82 -9.56 12.99 -14.55
CA MET A 82 -9.29 13.31 -13.16
C MET A 82 -8.12 14.30 -13.08
N LYS A 83 -8.24 15.28 -12.19
CA LYS A 83 -7.16 16.19 -11.80
C LYS A 83 -7.02 16.22 -10.29
N ALA A 84 -5.79 16.20 -9.82
CA ALA A 84 -5.44 16.27 -8.40
C ALA A 84 -4.72 17.59 -8.07
N PHE A 85 -5.03 18.18 -6.92
CA PHE A 85 -4.48 19.45 -6.48
C PHE A 85 -4.02 19.40 -5.03
N ILE A 86 -2.92 20.09 -4.73
CA ILE A 86 -2.49 20.40 -3.37
C ILE A 86 -2.33 21.91 -3.29
N ASN A 87 -2.92 22.56 -2.28
CA ASN A 87 -2.88 24.02 -2.14
C ASN A 87 -3.29 24.78 -3.43
N LYS A 88 -4.27 24.23 -4.18
CA LYS A 88 -4.75 24.74 -5.49
C LYS A 88 -3.75 24.65 -6.65
N GLU A 89 -2.58 24.05 -6.44
CA GLU A 89 -1.64 23.74 -7.51
C GLU A 89 -1.87 22.32 -7.99
N GLN A 90 -1.98 22.13 -9.31
CA GLN A 90 -2.15 20.80 -9.89
C GLN A 90 -0.88 19.97 -9.65
N ILE A 91 -1.09 18.76 -9.15
CA ILE A 91 -0.05 17.73 -9.01
C ILE A 91 -0.28 16.64 -10.06
N GLY A 92 0.79 15.95 -10.45
CA GLY A 92 0.71 14.88 -11.43
C GLY A 92 0.20 15.34 -12.80
N ASN A 93 -0.33 14.38 -13.58
CA ASN A 93 -0.90 14.62 -14.90
C ASN A 93 -2.43 14.48 -14.85
N ASP A 94 -3.12 14.96 -15.88
CA ASP A 94 -4.53 14.61 -16.09
C ASP A 94 -4.65 13.08 -16.31
N LEU A 95 -5.51 12.40 -15.55
CA LEU A 95 -5.69 10.95 -15.65
C LEU A 95 -7.04 10.59 -16.29
N THR A 96 -7.07 9.52 -17.06
CA THR A 96 -8.30 8.91 -17.59
C THR A 96 -8.31 7.43 -17.25
N ASP A 97 -9.42 6.74 -17.51
CA ASP A 97 -9.48 5.30 -17.27
C ASP A 97 -8.57 4.51 -18.22
N ASN A 98 -8.14 5.11 -19.34
CA ASN A 98 -7.35 4.45 -20.38
C ASN A 98 -7.94 3.09 -20.82
N SER A 99 -9.27 2.98 -20.82
CA SER A 99 -9.99 1.74 -21.05
C SER A 99 -11.16 1.94 -22.04
N TYR A 100 -11.62 0.84 -22.67
CA TYR A 100 -12.75 0.88 -23.61
C TYR A 100 -14.09 1.22 -22.96
N LYS A 101 -14.22 0.94 -21.65
CA LYS A 101 -15.41 1.20 -20.85
C LYS A 101 -14.96 1.78 -19.54
N SER A 102 -15.56 2.89 -19.13
CA SER A 102 -15.22 3.52 -17.87
C SER A 102 -15.33 2.53 -16.71
N ASP A 103 -14.26 2.43 -15.93
CA ASP A 103 -14.13 1.56 -14.76
C ASP A 103 -13.51 2.26 -13.55
N GLY A 104 -13.28 3.57 -13.63
CA GLY A 104 -12.83 4.39 -12.51
C GLY A 104 -11.32 4.33 -12.27
N TYR A 105 -10.55 3.70 -13.16
CA TYR A 105 -9.09 3.68 -13.07
C TYR A 105 -8.46 5.08 -13.13
N ARG A 106 -9.19 6.11 -13.61
CA ARG A 106 -8.74 7.51 -13.55
C ARG A 106 -8.41 7.99 -12.13
N PHE A 107 -8.94 7.35 -11.08
CA PHE A 107 -8.68 7.70 -9.68
C PHE A 107 -7.56 6.85 -9.03
N HIS A 108 -6.76 6.11 -9.80
CA HIS A 108 -5.75 5.17 -9.27
C HIS A 108 -4.64 5.83 -8.44
N ASP A 109 -4.39 7.14 -8.57
CA ASP A 109 -3.44 7.88 -7.72
C ASP A 109 -3.76 7.73 -6.22
N ILE A 110 -5.01 7.46 -5.86
CA ILE A 110 -5.41 7.15 -4.47
C ILE A 110 -4.64 5.94 -3.92
N PHE A 111 -4.32 4.95 -4.76
CA PHE A 111 -3.54 3.79 -4.33
C PHE A 111 -2.10 4.19 -3.98
N HIS A 112 -1.46 5.04 -4.79
CA HIS A 112 -0.14 5.57 -4.51
C HIS A 112 -0.13 6.38 -3.20
N PHE A 113 -1.14 7.21 -2.97
CA PHE A 113 -1.28 7.95 -1.72
C PHE A 113 -1.49 7.02 -0.52
N SER A 114 -2.25 5.93 -0.67
CA SER A 114 -2.45 4.94 0.39
C SER A 114 -1.16 4.19 0.74
N TYR A 115 -0.31 3.92 -0.25
CA TYR A 115 1.00 3.32 -0.01
C TYR A 115 1.93 4.31 0.70
N ALA A 116 1.94 5.57 0.29
CA ALA A 116 2.69 6.62 0.98
C ALA A 116 2.23 6.75 2.45
N ALA A 117 0.91 6.74 2.69
CA ALA A 117 0.32 6.86 4.02
C ALA A 117 0.72 5.68 4.91
N VAL A 118 0.43 4.45 4.48
CA VAL A 118 0.50 3.26 5.36
C VAL A 118 1.89 2.63 5.37
N LEU A 119 2.58 2.62 4.22
CA LEU A 119 3.87 1.96 4.07
C LEU A 119 5.05 2.92 4.20
N GLY A 120 4.80 4.24 4.34
CA GLY A 120 5.85 5.26 4.25
C GLY A 120 6.56 5.32 2.91
N TRP A 121 6.03 4.60 1.91
CA TRP A 121 6.67 4.34 0.64
C TRP A 121 5.67 4.50 -0.49
N SER A 122 5.99 5.40 -1.41
CA SER A 122 5.39 5.48 -2.74
C SER A 122 6.33 6.33 -3.59
N VAL A 123 7.05 5.68 -4.49
CA VAL A 123 7.93 6.36 -5.44
C VAL A 123 7.10 7.17 -6.45
N VAL A 124 5.90 6.72 -6.80
CA VAL A 124 4.96 7.46 -7.64
C VAL A 124 4.52 8.74 -6.93
N THR A 125 4.12 8.67 -5.65
CA THR A 125 3.78 9.87 -4.85
C THR A 125 4.98 10.80 -4.74
N ARG A 126 6.20 10.28 -4.48
CA ARG A 126 7.42 11.11 -4.51
C ARG A 126 7.61 11.82 -5.85
N SER A 127 7.38 11.14 -6.95
CA SER A 127 7.49 11.71 -8.30
C SER A 127 6.44 12.81 -8.52
N ILE A 128 5.17 12.53 -8.21
CA ILE A 128 4.03 13.45 -8.31
C ILE A 128 4.30 14.74 -7.50
N LEU A 129 4.80 14.60 -6.27
CA LEU A 129 5.11 15.70 -5.36
C LEU A 129 6.49 16.33 -5.57
N LYS A 130 7.28 15.82 -6.52
CA LYS A 130 8.66 16.26 -6.78
C LYS A 130 9.58 16.15 -5.54
N ARG A 131 9.41 15.07 -4.75
CA ARG A 131 10.12 14.71 -3.51
C ARG A 131 11.04 13.49 -3.65
N LYS A 132 11.58 13.27 -4.85
CA LYS A 132 12.61 12.24 -5.05
C LYS A 132 13.92 12.63 -4.32
N ARG A 133 14.61 11.65 -3.74
CA ARG A 133 15.82 11.79 -2.93
C ARG A 133 17.10 11.94 -3.75
N LYS A 134 17.13 12.98 -4.60
CA LYS A 134 18.17 13.24 -5.60
C LYS A 134 19.54 13.56 -5.00
N SER A 135 19.60 14.04 -3.77
CA SER A 135 20.85 14.30 -3.05
C SER A 135 21.68 13.02 -2.85
N HIS A 136 21.04 11.84 -2.86
CA HIS A 136 21.70 10.55 -2.69
C HIS A 136 21.52 9.67 -3.94
N HIS A 137 22.48 9.77 -4.88
CA HIS A 137 22.38 9.16 -6.22
C HIS A 137 21.93 7.69 -6.23
N LEU A 138 22.47 6.84 -5.35
CA LEU A 138 22.10 5.43 -5.31
C LEU A 138 20.63 5.21 -4.92
N ILE A 139 20.08 6.03 -4.03
CA ILE A 139 18.68 5.96 -3.60
C ILE A 139 17.78 6.51 -4.71
N ASP A 140 18.17 7.62 -5.35
CA ASP A 140 17.45 8.17 -6.50
C ASP A 140 17.36 7.16 -7.67
N GLU A 141 18.42 6.39 -7.89
CA GLU A 141 18.50 5.38 -8.95
C GLU A 141 17.71 4.10 -8.63
N VAL A 142 17.80 3.60 -7.39
CA VAL A 142 17.25 2.29 -7.01
C VAL A 142 15.84 2.41 -6.44
N GLU A 143 15.67 3.22 -5.39
CA GLU A 143 14.42 3.31 -4.63
C GLU A 143 13.44 4.29 -5.27
N ASP A 144 13.94 5.40 -5.80
CA ASP A 144 13.10 6.41 -6.45
C ASP A 144 13.16 6.34 -8.00
N GLY A 145 13.87 5.35 -8.54
CA GLY A 145 14.17 5.23 -9.96
C GLY A 145 13.05 4.64 -10.80
N GLY A 146 13.27 4.59 -12.12
CA GLY A 146 12.24 4.12 -13.07
C GLY A 146 11.80 2.67 -12.86
N ARG A 147 12.67 1.80 -12.34
CA ARG A 147 12.29 0.41 -12.01
C ARG A 147 11.32 0.35 -10.84
N ALA A 148 11.57 1.12 -9.78
CA ALA A 148 10.68 1.20 -8.63
C ALA A 148 9.31 1.77 -9.05
N VAL A 149 9.30 2.83 -9.88
CA VAL A 149 8.06 3.40 -10.44
C VAL A 149 7.26 2.34 -11.20
N ALA A 150 7.90 1.61 -12.11
CA ALA A 150 7.23 0.58 -12.90
C ALA A 150 6.68 -0.57 -12.01
N ILE A 151 7.36 -0.90 -10.92
CA ILE A 151 6.90 -1.90 -9.94
C ILE A 151 5.64 -1.39 -9.22
N GLU A 152 5.65 -0.16 -8.70
CA GLU A 152 4.51 0.42 -7.97
C GLU A 152 3.26 0.57 -8.87
N GLU A 153 3.46 1.07 -10.09
CA GLU A 153 2.41 1.14 -11.12
C GLU A 153 1.86 -0.25 -11.45
N GLY A 154 2.76 -1.24 -11.60
CA GLY A 154 2.40 -2.63 -11.83
C GLY A 154 1.61 -3.25 -10.68
N ILE A 155 1.94 -2.92 -9.42
CA ILE A 155 1.18 -3.35 -8.24
C ILE A 155 -0.22 -2.73 -8.27
N SER A 156 -0.33 -1.43 -8.58
CA SER A 156 -1.62 -0.74 -8.65
C SER A 156 -2.52 -1.34 -9.72
N ALA A 157 -1.98 -1.63 -10.91
CA ALA A 157 -2.71 -2.31 -11.97
C ALA A 157 -3.10 -3.76 -11.61
N LEU A 158 -2.20 -4.52 -10.98
CA LEU A 158 -2.46 -5.89 -10.51
C LEU A 158 -3.60 -5.92 -9.50
N VAL A 159 -3.53 -5.08 -8.47
CA VAL A 159 -4.54 -5.01 -7.42
C VAL A 159 -5.86 -4.49 -7.98
N PHE A 160 -5.85 -3.56 -8.94
CA PHE A 160 -7.07 -3.10 -9.61
C PHE A 160 -7.77 -4.19 -10.40
N SER A 161 -7.02 -4.99 -11.16
CA SER A 161 -7.60 -6.15 -11.83
C SER A 161 -8.20 -7.14 -10.83
N TYR A 162 -7.49 -7.41 -9.72
CA TYR A 162 -7.98 -8.28 -8.66
C TYR A 162 -9.26 -7.72 -8.02
N ALA A 163 -9.27 -6.44 -7.66
CA ALA A 163 -10.39 -5.78 -7.01
C ALA A 163 -11.65 -5.76 -7.89
N LYS A 164 -11.49 -5.56 -9.20
CA LYS A 164 -12.60 -5.57 -10.16
C LYS A 164 -13.35 -6.92 -10.18
N ASP A 165 -12.64 -8.03 -9.97
CA ASP A 165 -13.24 -9.37 -9.87
C ASP A 165 -13.86 -9.65 -8.48
N HIS A 166 -13.66 -8.75 -7.51
CA HIS A 166 -14.09 -8.87 -6.11
C HIS A 166 -14.88 -7.63 -5.65
N ASP A 167 -15.73 -7.08 -6.52
CA ASP A 167 -16.62 -5.94 -6.22
C ASP A 167 -15.89 -4.71 -5.65
N PHE A 168 -14.71 -4.41 -6.22
CA PHE A 168 -13.79 -3.37 -5.77
C PHE A 168 -13.47 -3.44 -4.28
N LEU A 169 -13.40 -4.66 -3.75
CA LEU A 169 -13.10 -4.99 -2.36
C LEU A 169 -14.13 -4.44 -1.35
N GLU A 170 -15.36 -4.15 -1.79
CA GLU A 170 -16.43 -3.76 -0.87
C GLU A 170 -16.73 -4.90 0.12
N GLY A 171 -16.69 -4.60 1.42
CA GLY A 171 -16.90 -5.58 2.49
C GLY A 171 -15.79 -6.62 2.67
N VAL A 172 -14.70 -6.54 1.90
CA VAL A 172 -13.54 -7.43 2.04
C VAL A 172 -12.69 -6.98 3.22
N SER A 173 -12.46 -7.89 4.17
CA SER A 173 -11.61 -7.63 5.34
C SER A 173 -10.26 -8.32 5.26
N THR A 174 -10.06 -9.26 4.33
CA THR A 174 -8.82 -10.05 4.16
C THR A 174 -8.54 -10.26 2.68
N LEU A 175 -7.32 -9.98 2.24
CA LEU A 175 -6.90 -10.22 0.86
C LEU A 175 -6.24 -11.60 0.71
N ASP A 176 -6.26 -12.13 -0.51
CA ASP A 176 -5.63 -13.42 -0.75
C ASP A 176 -4.13 -13.42 -0.45
N TYR A 177 -3.69 -14.46 0.27
CA TYR A 177 -2.28 -14.62 0.63
C TYR A 177 -1.36 -14.61 -0.60
N GLN A 178 -1.81 -15.21 -1.71
CA GLN A 178 -1.01 -15.28 -2.93
C GLN A 178 -0.83 -13.92 -3.61
N LEU A 179 -1.84 -13.03 -3.57
CA LEU A 179 -1.71 -11.65 -4.06
C LEU A 179 -0.64 -10.91 -3.27
N LEU A 180 -0.75 -10.92 -1.94
CA LEU A 180 0.17 -10.22 -1.05
C LEU A 180 1.60 -10.77 -1.15
N LYS A 181 1.75 -12.09 -1.28
CA LYS A 181 3.07 -12.72 -1.51
C LYS A 181 3.68 -12.30 -2.86
N THR A 182 2.85 -12.15 -3.89
CA THR A 182 3.31 -11.67 -5.21
C THR A 182 3.84 -10.25 -5.09
N ILE A 183 3.10 -9.35 -4.43
CA ILE A 183 3.52 -7.96 -4.17
C ILE A 183 4.84 -7.94 -3.38
N LYS A 184 4.93 -8.71 -2.29
CA LYS A 184 6.15 -8.81 -1.46
C LYS A 184 7.37 -9.28 -2.25
N ASN A 185 7.18 -10.20 -3.20
CA ASN A 185 8.26 -10.64 -4.10
C ASN A 185 8.65 -9.56 -5.11
N MET A 186 7.68 -8.81 -5.65
CA MET A 186 7.96 -7.71 -6.57
C MET A 186 8.80 -6.60 -5.92
N THR A 187 8.61 -6.36 -4.62
CA THR A 187 9.27 -5.29 -3.87
C THR A 187 10.44 -5.76 -3.01
N SER A 188 10.85 -7.03 -3.10
CA SER A 188 11.83 -7.65 -2.19
C SER A 188 13.24 -7.04 -2.22
N HIS A 189 13.52 -6.19 -3.20
CA HIS A 189 14.82 -5.56 -3.44
C HIS A 189 14.77 -4.03 -3.24
N LEU A 190 13.66 -3.52 -2.72
CA LEU A 190 13.42 -2.12 -2.40
C LEU A 190 13.27 -1.95 -0.88
N GLU A 191 13.37 -0.73 -0.38
CA GLU A 191 13.25 -0.41 1.05
C GLU A 191 11.90 -0.84 1.65
N VAL A 192 10.82 -0.79 0.85
CA VAL A 192 9.46 -1.24 1.23
C VAL A 192 9.38 -2.75 1.49
N SER A 193 10.45 -3.50 1.20
CA SER A 193 10.57 -4.90 1.64
C SER A 193 10.54 -5.05 3.17
N GLN A 194 10.71 -3.98 3.94
CA GLN A 194 10.52 -3.94 5.40
C GLN A 194 9.04 -4.01 5.82
N CYS A 195 8.11 -3.62 4.95
CA CYS A 195 6.67 -3.64 5.24
C CYS A 195 6.11 -5.06 5.16
N SER A 196 5.38 -5.48 6.17
CA SER A 196 4.83 -6.83 6.30
C SER A 196 3.71 -7.11 5.28
N LEU A 197 3.30 -8.38 5.13
CA LEU A 197 2.13 -8.70 4.31
C LEU A 197 0.85 -8.03 4.86
N GLY A 198 0.79 -7.88 6.18
CA GLY A 198 -0.28 -7.16 6.86
C GLY A 198 -0.35 -5.67 6.51
N ASP A 199 0.80 -5.00 6.43
CA ASP A 199 0.86 -3.57 6.07
C ASP A 199 0.38 -3.34 4.65
N TRP A 200 0.78 -4.21 3.72
CA TRP A 200 0.27 -4.19 2.34
C TRP A 200 -1.24 -4.43 2.28
N GLU A 201 -1.76 -5.37 3.07
CA GLU A 201 -3.20 -5.61 3.15
C GLU A 201 -3.94 -4.36 3.62
N ARG A 202 -3.46 -3.74 4.71
CA ARG A 202 -4.02 -2.51 5.26
C ARG A 202 -3.98 -1.37 4.24
N ALA A 203 -2.84 -1.14 3.59
CA ALA A 203 -2.66 -0.07 2.61
C ALA A 203 -3.65 -0.21 1.44
N ILE A 204 -3.77 -1.42 0.89
CA ILE A 204 -4.69 -1.71 -0.20
C ILE A 204 -6.14 -1.50 0.24
N LEU A 205 -6.57 -2.10 1.36
CA LEU A 205 -7.96 -1.99 1.81
C LEU A 205 -8.34 -0.52 2.07
N MET A 206 -7.49 0.24 2.75
CA MET A 206 -7.72 1.67 3.00
C MET A 206 -7.75 2.49 1.69
N GLY A 207 -6.86 2.19 0.74
CA GLY A 207 -6.88 2.82 -0.58
C GLY A 207 -8.19 2.58 -1.33
N TYR A 208 -8.73 1.36 -1.28
CA TYR A 208 -10.02 1.04 -1.91
C TYR A 208 -11.22 1.65 -1.19
N ASP A 209 -11.18 1.74 0.15
CA ASP A 209 -12.21 2.45 0.92
C ASP A 209 -12.34 3.91 0.50
N VAL A 210 -11.21 4.59 0.29
CA VAL A 210 -11.17 5.98 -0.19
C VAL A 210 -11.51 6.06 -1.68
N TRP A 211 -10.97 5.17 -2.52
CA TRP A 211 -11.24 5.15 -3.95
C TRP A 211 -12.73 4.99 -4.25
N ARG A 212 -13.45 4.10 -3.56
CA ARG A 212 -14.90 3.92 -3.74
C ARG A 212 -15.68 5.19 -3.39
N GLN A 213 -15.24 5.94 -2.38
CA GLN A 213 -15.87 7.21 -2.02
C GLN A 213 -15.61 8.30 -3.06
N VAL A 214 -14.37 8.40 -3.57
CA VAL A 214 -14.02 9.36 -4.62
C VAL A 214 -14.72 9.01 -5.94
N GLU A 215 -14.78 7.74 -6.32
CA GLU A 215 -15.49 7.29 -7.53
C GLU A 215 -16.98 7.62 -7.45
N LYS A 216 -17.62 7.28 -6.32
CA LYS A 216 -19.04 7.56 -6.07
C LYS A 216 -19.38 9.06 -6.14
N ASN A 217 -18.51 9.91 -5.62
CA ASN A 217 -18.71 11.36 -5.58
C ASN A 217 -18.07 12.11 -6.76
N ARG A 218 -17.37 11.39 -7.65
CA ARG A 218 -16.62 11.93 -8.81
C ARG A 218 -15.61 13.02 -8.44
N GLY A 219 -14.93 12.81 -7.31
CA GLY A 219 -14.01 13.78 -6.71
C GLY A 219 -14.16 13.82 -5.20
N GLY A 220 -13.63 14.90 -4.61
CA GLY A 220 -13.63 15.16 -3.17
C GLY A 220 -12.21 15.31 -2.64
N THR A 221 -12.10 15.47 -1.33
CA THR A 221 -10.83 15.68 -0.65
C THR A 221 -10.31 14.38 -0.06
N VAL A 222 -9.04 14.08 -0.27
CA VAL A 222 -8.34 12.95 0.35
C VAL A 222 -7.28 13.49 1.32
N LEU A 223 -7.37 13.07 2.58
CA LEU A 223 -6.40 13.40 3.62
C LEU A 223 -5.41 12.25 3.80
N ILE A 224 -4.13 12.57 3.75
CA ILE A 224 -3.03 11.62 3.97
C ILE A 224 -2.32 12.02 5.26
N ASP A 225 -2.17 11.05 6.18
CA ASP A 225 -1.36 11.16 7.39
C ASP A 225 -0.39 9.97 7.46
N ILE A 226 0.88 10.23 7.10
CA ILE A 226 1.95 9.23 7.09
C ILE A 226 2.33 8.83 8.52
N ASP A 227 2.34 9.79 9.46
CA ASP A 227 2.70 9.50 10.86
C ASP A 227 1.67 8.58 11.53
N ALA A 228 0.40 8.76 11.20
CA ALA A 228 -0.69 7.92 11.69
C ALA A 228 -0.88 6.64 10.85
N GLY A 229 -0.29 6.53 9.66
CA GLY A 229 -0.55 5.40 8.76
C GLY A 229 -2.00 5.39 8.26
N LEU A 230 -2.54 6.56 7.89
CA LEU A 230 -3.95 6.75 7.57
C LEU A 230 -4.15 7.53 6.27
N ILE A 231 -5.15 7.09 5.50
CA ILE A 231 -5.72 7.82 4.38
C ILE A 231 -7.23 7.86 4.57
N THR A 232 -7.85 9.03 4.42
CA THR A 232 -9.29 9.22 4.63
C THR A 232 -9.90 10.14 3.58
N TYR A 233 -11.20 9.98 3.35
CA TYR A 233 -11.99 10.82 2.45
C TYR A 233 -12.77 11.88 3.23
N GLN A 234 -12.82 13.10 2.73
CA GLN A 234 -13.58 14.22 3.29
C GLN A 234 -14.51 14.84 2.23
N ILE A 235 -15.74 15.19 2.68
CA ILE A 235 -16.77 15.90 1.91
C ILE A 235 -16.58 17.41 2.05
#